data_AF-A0A3M1F0A6-F1
#
_entry.id   AF-A0A3M1F0A6-F1
#
_cell.length_a   1.000
_cell.length_b   1.000
_cell.length_c   1.000
_cell.angle_alpha   90.00
_cell.angle_beta   90.00
_cell.angle_gamma   90.00
#
_symmetry.space_group_name_H-M   'P 1'
#
loop_
_entity.id
_entity.type
_entity.pdbx_description
1 polymer ?
#
loop_
_entity_poly.entity_id
_entity_poly.type
_entity_poly.pdbx_seq_one_letter_code
_entity_poly.pdbx_strand_id
1 'polypeptide(L)'
;VTLRGVEEVPLKAPALQSQTLGADYTILIYAAPGEIPETFIQERIDAFLAQTEIWRERERKGQPYRYNLRPLVFELRYEGYDPQAEEHRIFLRVQMRPGATGRPDEVVGALGLDDFARTLRRERIYLAHNPEDAALFARYPEVPQEAVMHPEERRERQRRRKARRRGGKGRGQKAQSFAEKAADEFA
;
A
#
# COMPACT_ATOMS: atom_id res chain seq x y z
N VAL A 1 15.42 -21.35 -11.24
CA VAL A 1 14.31 -21.26 -10.26
C VAL A 1 14.23 -22.59 -9.53
N THR A 2 14.24 -22.60 -8.19
CA THR A 2 14.20 -23.83 -7.38
C THR A 2 12.96 -23.81 -6.49
N LEU A 3 12.10 -24.83 -6.63
CA LEU A 3 10.91 -25.02 -5.81
C LEU A 3 11.34 -25.44 -4.39
N ARG A 4 10.89 -24.72 -3.36
CA ARG A 4 11.20 -25.03 -1.95
C ARG A 4 10.18 -25.97 -1.30
N GLY A 5 8.94 -25.95 -1.77
CA GLY A 5 7.85 -26.76 -1.22
C GLY A 5 6.52 -26.44 -1.90
N VAL A 6 5.56 -27.34 -1.73
CA VAL A 6 4.17 -27.19 -2.16
C VAL A 6 3.31 -27.78 -1.05
N GLU A 7 2.23 -27.10 -0.71
CA GLU A 7 1.24 -27.57 0.24
C GLU A 7 -0.17 -27.33 -0.31
N GLU A 8 -1.10 -28.21 0.06
CA GLU A 8 -2.51 -28.04 -0.27
C GLU A 8 -3.14 -27.02 0.68
N VAL A 9 -3.85 -26.03 0.12
CA VAL A 9 -4.56 -25.02 0.90
C VAL A 9 -6.07 -25.21 0.80
N PRO A 10 -6.83 -25.04 1.90
CA PRO A 10 -8.28 -25.15 1.86
C PRO A 10 -8.89 -24.17 0.86
N LEU A 11 -9.92 -24.61 0.11
CA LEU A 11 -10.62 -23.76 -0.87
C LEU A 11 -11.23 -22.47 -0.28
N LYS A 12 -11.53 -22.49 1.03
CA LYS A 12 -12.09 -21.34 1.77
C LYS A 12 -11.04 -20.59 2.60
N ALA A 13 -9.76 -20.84 2.37
CA ALA A 13 -8.70 -20.09 3.04
C ALA A 13 -8.77 -18.59 2.67
N PRO A 14 -8.37 -17.69 3.58
CA PRO A 14 -8.29 -16.27 3.26
C PRO A 14 -7.36 -16.01 2.08
N ALA A 15 -7.75 -15.14 1.16
CA ALA A 15 -6.92 -14.78 0.01
C ALA A 15 -5.54 -14.25 0.45
N LEU A 16 -4.45 -14.74 -0.13
CA LEU A 16 -3.08 -14.35 0.25
C LEU A 16 -2.86 -12.83 0.24
N GLN A 17 -3.48 -12.14 -0.72
CA GLN A 17 -3.40 -10.67 -0.80
C GLN A 17 -3.98 -9.98 0.44
N SER A 18 -5.01 -10.57 1.08
CA SER A 18 -5.59 -10.04 2.32
C SER A 18 -4.70 -10.30 3.54
N GLN A 19 -3.76 -11.23 3.44
CA GLN A 19 -2.84 -11.61 4.50
C GLN A 19 -1.49 -10.87 4.40
N THR A 20 -1.30 -10.00 3.40
CA THR A 20 -0.04 -9.27 3.23
C THR A 20 0.12 -8.20 4.31
N LEU A 21 1.21 -8.26 5.06
CA LEU A 21 1.59 -7.31 6.08
C LEU A 21 2.44 -6.17 5.50
N GLY A 22 3.43 -6.54 4.69
CA GLY A 22 4.43 -5.64 4.14
C GLY A 22 5.38 -6.33 3.18
N ALA A 23 6.39 -5.59 2.75
CA ALA A 23 7.45 -6.11 1.88
C ALA A 23 8.75 -5.35 2.08
N ASP A 24 9.83 -6.05 1.73
CA ASP A 24 11.16 -5.46 1.58
C ASP A 24 11.47 -5.29 0.09
N TYR A 25 12.06 -4.15 -0.22
CA TYR A 25 12.52 -3.78 -1.53
C TYR A 25 13.98 -3.35 -1.48
N THR A 26 14.71 -3.69 -2.53
CA THR A 26 15.95 -3.04 -2.90
C THR A 26 15.65 -2.10 -4.06
N ILE A 27 15.83 -0.80 -3.82
CA ILE A 27 15.79 0.23 -4.86
C ILE A 27 17.21 0.35 -5.40
N LEU A 28 17.35 0.12 -6.71
CA LEU A 28 18.60 0.26 -7.43
C LEU A 28 18.52 1.53 -8.26
N ILE A 29 19.47 2.45 -8.08
CA ILE A 29 19.61 3.67 -8.86
C ILE A 29 20.89 3.54 -9.68
N TYR A 30 20.78 3.48 -11.01
CA TYR A 30 21.93 3.33 -11.90
C TYR A 30 22.61 4.68 -12.10
N ALA A 31 23.92 4.71 -11.88
CA ALA A 31 24.73 5.91 -11.99
C ALA A 31 26.19 5.51 -12.18
N ALA A 32 26.92 6.24 -13.04
CA ALA A 32 28.35 6.03 -13.22
C ALA A 32 29.11 6.38 -11.92
N PRO A 33 30.35 5.87 -11.74
CA PRO A 33 31.14 6.18 -10.55
C PRO A 33 31.29 7.69 -10.32
N GLY A 34 30.78 8.17 -9.18
CA GLY A 34 30.86 9.58 -8.78
C GLY A 34 29.81 10.51 -9.40
N GLU A 35 28.91 10.00 -10.26
CA GLU A 35 27.82 10.80 -10.84
C GLU A 35 26.84 11.29 -9.75
N ILE A 36 26.51 10.40 -8.81
CA ILE A 36 25.70 10.74 -7.64
C ILE A 36 26.57 10.54 -6.39
N PRO A 37 26.86 11.61 -5.62
CA PRO A 37 27.55 11.47 -4.35
C PRO A 37 26.72 10.63 -3.37
N GLU A 38 27.35 9.73 -2.62
CA GLU A 38 26.63 8.93 -1.60
C GLU A 38 25.92 9.80 -0.56
N THR A 39 26.54 10.92 -0.20
CA THR A 39 25.97 11.90 0.74
C THR A 39 24.67 12.49 0.23
N PHE A 40 24.51 12.68 -1.08
CA PHE A 40 23.27 13.17 -1.66
C PHE A 40 22.11 12.21 -1.36
N ILE A 41 22.31 10.91 -1.54
CA ILE A 41 21.27 9.92 -1.26
C ILE A 41 20.96 9.86 0.24
N GLN A 42 21.99 9.87 1.08
CA GLN A 42 21.84 9.85 2.54
C GLN A 42 21.04 11.06 3.04
N GLU A 43 21.38 12.27 2.58
CA GLU A 43 20.66 13.51 2.93
C GLU A 43 19.19 13.47 2.50
N ARG A 44 18.87 12.91 1.33
CA ARG A 44 17.47 12.73 0.87
C ARG A 44 16.71 11.76 1.77
N ILE A 45 17.35 10.67 2.18
CA ILE A 45 16.75 9.70 3.12
C ILE A 45 16.50 10.35 4.47
N ASP A 46 17.47 11.09 5.01
CA ASP A 46 17.32 11.79 6.28
C ASP A 46 16.20 12.83 6.23
N ALA A 47 16.14 13.62 5.16
CA ALA A 47 15.07 14.59 4.93
C ALA A 47 13.70 13.92 4.77
N PHE A 48 13.62 12.75 4.12
CA PHE A 48 12.39 11.95 4.04
C PHE A 48 11.95 11.48 5.44
N LEU A 49 12.88 10.94 6.23
CA LEU A 49 12.58 10.36 7.53
C LEU A 49 12.21 11.41 8.58
N ALA A 50 12.74 12.64 8.47
CA ALA A 50 12.41 13.77 9.32
C ALA A 50 10.99 14.33 9.10
N GLN A 51 10.37 14.08 7.94
CA GLN A 51 9.00 14.50 7.67
C GLN A 51 8.00 13.63 8.43
N THR A 52 6.90 14.25 8.89
CA THR A 52 5.74 13.56 9.48
C THR A 52 4.66 13.26 8.45
N GLU A 53 4.62 14.03 7.35
CA GLU A 53 3.63 13.90 6.30
C GLU A 53 4.27 14.02 4.92
N ILE A 54 3.96 13.05 4.04
CA ILE A 54 4.36 13.04 2.64
C ILE A 54 3.12 12.70 1.82
N TRP A 55 2.45 13.73 1.30
CA TRP A 55 1.18 13.57 0.59
C TRP A 55 1.39 13.08 -0.84
N ARG A 56 0.70 12.00 -1.21
CA ARG A 56 0.66 11.42 -2.55
C ARG A 56 -0.74 11.41 -3.10
N GLU A 57 -0.85 11.45 -4.42
CA GLU A 57 -2.11 11.42 -5.14
C GLU A 57 -2.14 10.22 -6.10
N ARG A 58 -3.28 9.54 -6.16
CA ARG A 58 -3.52 8.36 -6.98
C ARG A 58 -4.94 8.38 -7.49
N GLU A 59 -5.22 7.64 -8.54
CA GLU A 59 -6.57 7.46 -9.04
C GLU A 59 -7.15 6.10 -8.61
N ARG A 60 -8.45 6.07 -8.28
CA ARG A 60 -9.21 4.84 -8.09
C ARG A 60 -10.60 4.99 -8.72
N LYS A 61 -10.88 4.16 -9.73
CA LYS A 61 -12.15 4.16 -10.48
C LYS A 61 -12.49 5.55 -11.06
N GLY A 62 -11.53 6.23 -11.70
CA GLY A 62 -11.78 7.54 -12.29
C GLY A 62 -11.81 8.70 -11.30
N GLN A 63 -11.43 8.48 -10.03
CA GLN A 63 -11.50 9.50 -8.98
C GLN A 63 -10.13 9.64 -8.30
N PRO A 64 -9.54 10.85 -8.26
CA PRO A 64 -8.32 11.08 -7.51
C PRO A 64 -8.58 10.87 -6.02
N TYR A 65 -7.57 10.38 -5.32
CA TYR A 65 -7.51 10.28 -3.87
C TYR A 65 -6.08 10.55 -3.39
N ARG A 66 -5.96 11.12 -2.20
CA ARG A 66 -4.75 11.58 -1.57
C ARG A 66 -4.53 10.86 -0.25
N TYR A 67 -3.27 10.52 0.01
CA TYR A 67 -2.89 9.84 1.23
C TYR A 67 -1.47 10.18 1.66
N ASN A 68 -1.20 10.03 2.95
CA ASN A 68 0.10 10.22 3.54
C ASN A 68 0.93 8.93 3.40
N LEU A 69 2.02 9.00 2.64
CA LEU A 69 2.96 7.90 2.40
C LEU A 69 3.87 7.65 3.61
N ARG A 70 4.29 8.71 4.31
CA ARG A 70 5.30 8.64 5.37
C ARG A 70 5.06 7.56 6.43
N PRO A 71 3.85 7.39 7.02
CA PRO A 71 3.63 6.38 8.05
C PRO A 71 3.68 4.94 7.51
N LEU A 72 3.65 4.75 6.18
CA LEU A 72 3.70 3.43 5.55
C LEU A 72 5.14 2.95 5.29
N VAL A 73 6.14 3.81 5.51
CA VAL A 73 7.56 3.47 5.40
C VAL A 73 8.12 3.21 6.79
N PHE A 74 8.55 1.98 7.03
CA PHE A 74 9.05 1.51 8.33
C PHE A 74 10.56 1.57 8.43
N GLU A 75 11.27 1.22 7.35
CA GLU A 75 12.71 1.36 7.26
C GLU A 75 13.07 1.91 5.89
N LEU A 76 14.06 2.79 5.87
CA LEU A 76 14.66 3.33 4.67
C LEU A 76 16.13 3.61 5.00
N ARG A 77 17.06 2.97 4.29
CA ARG A 77 18.50 3.15 4.52
C ARG A 77 19.28 2.99 3.23
N TYR A 78 20.37 3.73 3.13
CA TYR A 78 21.35 3.56 2.06
C TYR A 78 22.22 2.34 2.37
N GLU A 79 22.48 1.49 1.38
CA GLU A 79 23.28 0.27 1.50
C GLU A 79 24.61 0.35 0.75
N GLY A 80 24.92 1.48 0.11
CA GLY A 80 26.18 1.71 -0.59
C GLY A 80 26.07 1.71 -2.10
N TYR A 81 27.19 2.03 -2.73
CA TYR A 81 27.40 1.98 -4.16
C TYR A 81 28.10 0.66 -4.54
N ASP A 82 27.65 0.02 -5.62
CA ASP A 82 28.30 -1.13 -6.24
C ASP A 82 29.03 -0.69 -7.52
N PRO A 83 30.39 -0.62 -7.52
CA PRO A 83 31.15 -0.20 -8.69
C PRO A 83 31.10 -1.17 -9.87
N GLN A 84 30.79 -2.44 -9.66
CA GLN A 84 30.73 -3.43 -10.75
C GLN A 84 29.41 -3.34 -11.52
N ALA A 85 28.33 -3.05 -10.81
CA ALA A 85 26.99 -2.90 -11.39
C ALA A 85 26.61 -1.45 -11.70
N GLU A 86 27.46 -0.48 -11.33
CA GLU A 86 27.20 0.96 -11.48
C GLU A 86 25.84 1.38 -10.89
N GLU A 87 25.58 0.94 -9.65
CA GLU A 87 24.31 1.17 -8.98
C GLU A 87 24.45 1.54 -7.50
N HIS A 88 23.64 2.49 -7.05
CA HIS A 88 23.37 2.74 -5.64
C HIS A 88 22.23 1.85 -5.15
N ARG A 89 22.36 1.34 -3.92
CA ARG A 89 21.37 0.46 -3.30
C ARG A 89 20.72 1.14 -2.11
N ILE A 90 19.39 1.09 -2.06
CA ILE A 90 18.60 1.59 -0.94
C ILE A 90 17.64 0.49 -0.51
N PHE A 91 17.71 0.12 0.75
CA PHE A 91 16.73 -0.78 1.33
C PHE A 91 15.49 -0.02 1.78
N LEU A 92 14.33 -0.62 1.49
CA LEU A 92 13.03 -0.10 1.85
C LEU A 92 12.17 -1.21 2.45
N ARG A 93 11.66 -0.99 3.68
CA ARG A 93 10.57 -1.78 4.26
C ARG A 93 9.30 -0.95 4.34
N VAL A 94 8.21 -1.49 3.80
CA VAL A 94 6.91 -0.81 3.77
C VAL A 94 5.76 -1.69 4.26
N GLN A 95 4.72 -1.05 4.78
CA GLN A 95 3.42 -1.69 4.98
C GLN A 95 2.76 -1.97 3.63
N MET A 96 2.13 -3.15 3.46
CA MET A 96 1.40 -3.52 2.24
C MET A 96 0.01 -4.11 2.55
N ARG A 97 -0.61 -3.62 3.62
CA ARG A 97 -1.95 -4.05 4.03
C ARG A 97 -3.03 -3.50 3.08
N PRO A 98 -4.18 -4.19 2.94
CA PRO A 98 -5.30 -3.72 2.13
C PRO A 98 -5.73 -2.30 2.51
N GLY A 99 -5.64 -1.37 1.57
CA GLY A 99 -6.05 0.03 1.75
C GLY A 99 -5.00 0.95 2.37
N ALA A 100 -3.86 0.42 2.83
CA ALA A 100 -2.76 1.18 3.42
C ALA A 100 -1.42 0.57 2.95
N THR A 101 -1.12 0.79 1.67
CA THR A 101 0.04 0.20 0.97
C THR A 101 1.07 1.28 0.69
N GLY A 102 2.25 1.16 1.29
CA GLY A 102 3.42 1.95 0.93
C GLY A 102 3.97 1.46 -0.40
N ARG A 103 4.19 2.40 -1.32
CA ARG A 103 4.56 2.10 -2.71
C ARG A 103 6.00 2.53 -2.99
N PRO A 104 6.87 1.62 -3.46
CA PRO A 104 8.29 1.93 -3.64
C PRO A 104 8.53 3.02 -4.69
N ASP A 105 7.71 3.07 -5.75
CA ASP A 105 7.77 4.12 -6.78
C ASP A 105 7.53 5.52 -6.21
N GLU A 106 6.59 5.66 -5.28
CA GLU A 106 6.29 6.95 -4.65
C GLU A 106 7.32 7.36 -3.59
N VAL A 107 8.02 6.38 -3.00
CA VAL A 107 9.18 6.62 -2.12
C VAL A 107 10.34 7.16 -2.96
N VAL A 108 10.64 6.58 -4.12
CA VAL A 108 11.64 7.12 -5.05
C VAL A 108 11.32 8.57 -5.42
N GLY A 109 10.09 8.84 -5.83
CA GLY A 109 9.67 10.22 -6.12
C GLY A 109 9.63 11.12 -4.88
N ALA A 110 9.72 10.60 -3.65
CA ALA A 110 9.79 11.41 -2.42
C ALA A 110 11.23 11.78 -2.08
N LEU A 111 12.15 10.91 -2.47
CA LEU A 111 13.58 11.16 -2.42
C LEU A 111 14.05 12.09 -3.55
N GLY A 112 13.18 12.39 -4.53
CA GLY A 112 13.55 13.18 -5.72
C GLY A 112 14.53 12.44 -6.61
N LEU A 113 14.37 11.11 -6.71
CA LEU A 113 15.22 10.21 -7.49
C LEU A 113 14.48 9.66 -8.72
N ASP A 114 13.35 10.26 -9.08
CA ASP A 114 12.46 9.81 -10.15
C ASP A 114 12.97 10.09 -11.56
N ASP A 115 13.96 10.97 -11.71
CA ASP A 115 14.63 11.25 -12.99
C ASP A 115 15.77 10.26 -13.30
N PHE A 116 16.19 9.45 -12.32
CA PHE A 116 17.26 8.47 -12.51
C PHE A 116 16.72 7.13 -13.02
N ALA A 117 17.53 6.49 -13.87
CA ALA A 117 17.31 5.10 -14.27
C ALA A 117 17.35 4.20 -13.03
N ARG A 118 16.36 3.31 -12.90
CA ARG A 118 16.18 2.54 -11.67
C ARG A 118 15.50 1.19 -11.85
N THR A 119 15.75 0.31 -10.89
CA THR A 119 15.02 -0.95 -10.71
C THR A 119 14.46 -1.03 -9.29
N LEU A 120 13.20 -1.45 -9.17
CA LEU A 120 12.56 -1.74 -7.88
C LEU A 120 12.45 -3.25 -7.71
N ARG A 121 13.38 -3.85 -6.94
CA ARG A 121 13.39 -5.30 -6.71
C ARG A 121 12.70 -5.61 -5.40
N ARG A 122 11.59 -6.35 -5.45
CA ARG A 122 10.95 -6.87 -4.24
C ARG A 122 11.65 -8.15 -3.80
N GLU A 123 12.29 -8.11 -2.65
CA GLU A 123 13.07 -9.23 -2.12
C GLU A 123 12.22 -10.18 -1.29
N ARG A 124 11.26 -9.63 -0.54
CA ARG A 124 10.44 -10.40 0.40
C ARG A 124 9.04 -9.81 0.54
N ILE A 125 8.06 -10.69 0.75
CA ILE A 125 6.69 -10.35 1.15
C ILE A 125 6.47 -11.00 2.52
N TYR A 126 5.83 -10.27 3.43
CA TYR A 126 5.51 -10.72 4.78
C TYR A 126 4.02 -11.04 4.88
N LEU A 127 3.69 -12.23 5.40
CA LEU A 127 2.32 -12.75 5.42
C LEU A 127 1.85 -13.06 6.84
N ALA A 128 0.61 -12.69 7.16
CA ALA A 128 0.03 -12.79 8.50
C ALA A 128 -0.05 -14.23 9.05
N HIS A 129 -0.22 -15.24 8.19
CA HIS A 129 -0.26 -16.63 8.63
C HIS A 129 1.12 -17.21 8.95
N ASN A 130 2.21 -16.57 8.50
CA ASN A 130 3.55 -16.97 8.87
C ASN A 130 3.88 -16.35 10.25
N PRO A 131 4.11 -17.17 11.30
CA PRO A 131 4.34 -16.64 12.65
C PRO A 131 5.58 -15.76 12.78
N GLU A 132 6.65 -16.06 12.03
CA GLU A 132 7.89 -15.27 12.04
C GLU A 132 7.66 -13.89 11.40
N ASP A 133 6.95 -13.86 10.27
CA ASP A 133 6.57 -12.61 9.62
C ASP A 133 5.67 -11.76 10.52
N ALA A 134 4.68 -12.39 11.16
CA ALA A 134 3.77 -11.72 12.08
C ALA A 134 4.52 -11.15 13.30
N ALA A 135 5.42 -11.91 13.91
CA ALA A 135 6.25 -11.46 15.03
C ALA A 135 7.17 -10.30 14.61
N LEU A 136 7.78 -10.37 13.43
CA LEU A 136 8.60 -9.30 12.88
C LEU A 136 7.78 -8.01 12.71
N PHE A 137 6.59 -8.11 12.12
CA PHE A 137 5.74 -6.95 11.81
C PHE A 137 5.01 -6.39 13.03
N ALA A 138 4.84 -7.16 14.09
CA ALA A 138 4.29 -6.67 15.37
C ALA A 138 5.16 -5.58 16.03
N ARG A 139 6.41 -5.41 15.58
CA ARG A 139 7.33 -4.36 16.05
C ARG A 139 7.06 -2.99 15.41
N TYR A 140 6.28 -2.95 14.33
CA TYR A 140 5.89 -1.71 13.65
C TYR A 140 4.43 -1.38 13.95
N PRO A 141 4.05 -0.09 13.96
CA PRO A 141 2.65 0.29 14.11
C PRO A 141 1.82 -0.22 12.94
N GLU A 142 0.64 -0.77 13.22
CA GLU A 142 -0.35 -1.02 12.19
C GLU A 142 -1.03 0.30 11.81
N VAL A 143 -0.83 0.72 10.55
CA VAL A 143 -1.37 1.98 10.05
C VAL A 143 -2.64 1.70 9.27
N PRO A 144 -3.84 2.00 9.80
CA PRO A 144 -5.08 1.74 9.09
C PRO A 144 -5.27 2.73 7.94
N GLN A 145 -6.07 2.33 6.94
CA GLN A 145 -6.40 3.18 5.79
C GLN A 145 -6.90 4.57 6.22
N GLU A 146 -7.76 4.65 7.22
CA GLU A 146 -8.32 5.92 7.71
C GLU A 146 -7.27 6.88 8.28
N ALA A 147 -6.13 6.38 8.74
CA ALA A 147 -5.05 7.21 9.29
C ALA A 147 -4.19 7.85 8.20
N VAL A 148 -4.11 7.24 7.01
CA VAL A 148 -3.34 7.79 5.88
C VAL A 148 -4.18 8.64 4.94
N MET A 149 -5.50 8.52 4.95
CA MET A 149 -6.37 9.31 4.07
C MET A 149 -6.26 10.81 4.35
N HIS A 150 -6.26 11.62 3.28
CA HIS A 150 -6.32 13.07 3.42
C HIS A 150 -7.57 13.50 4.22
N PRO A 151 -7.47 14.50 5.13
CA PRO A 151 -8.59 14.89 6.01
C PRO A 151 -9.88 15.24 5.28
N GLU A 152 -9.79 15.89 4.13
CA GLU A 152 -10.95 16.27 3.31
C GLU A 152 -11.68 15.03 2.75
N GLU A 153 -10.93 14.07 2.21
CA GLU A 153 -11.49 12.82 1.70
C GLU A 153 -12.10 11.97 2.81
N ARG A 154 -11.47 11.99 4.00
CA ARG A 154 -12.01 11.33 5.20
C ARG A 154 -13.36 11.93 5.58
N ARG A 155 -13.47 13.26 5.61
CA ARG A 155 -14.72 13.98 5.91
C ARG A 155 -15.80 13.68 4.87
N GLU A 156 -15.45 13.68 3.59
CA GLU A 156 -16.41 13.40 2.52
C GLU A 156 -16.93 11.95 2.57
N ARG A 157 -16.04 10.98 2.80
CA ARG A 157 -16.41 9.57 3.00
C ARG A 157 -17.37 9.38 4.18
N GLN A 158 -17.14 10.09 5.29
CA GLN A 158 -18.04 10.08 6.44
C GLN A 158 -19.42 10.66 6.12
N ARG A 159 -19.47 11.80 5.40
CA ARG A 159 -20.73 12.41 4.95
C ARG A 159 -21.53 11.47 4.05
N ARG A 160 -20.90 10.87 3.04
CA ARG A 160 -21.53 9.89 2.13
C ARG A 160 -22.07 8.67 2.88
N ARG A 161 -21.31 8.13 3.87
CA ARG A 161 -21.78 7.03 4.73
C ARG A 161 -23.01 7.42 5.57
N LYS A 162 -23.01 8.62 6.15
CA LYS A 162 -24.14 9.13 6.95
C LYS A 162 -25.39 9.33 6.09
N ALA A 163 -25.23 9.87 4.88
CA ALA A 163 -26.32 10.04 3.92
C ALA A 163 -26.95 8.69 3.52
N ARG A 164 -26.13 7.68 3.20
CA ARG A 164 -26.64 6.32 2.90
C ARG A 164 -27.38 5.69 4.07
N ARG A 165 -26.88 5.84 5.30
CA ARG A 165 -27.55 5.34 6.52
C ARG A 165 -28.90 6.04 6.76
N ARG A 166 -29.01 7.33 6.45
CA ARG A 166 -30.26 8.09 6.57
C ARG A 166 -31.25 7.74 5.45
N GLY A 167 -30.78 7.58 4.22
CA GLY A 167 -31.63 7.15 3.08
C GLY A 167 -32.10 5.70 3.19
N GLY A 168 -31.32 4.80 3.80
CA GLY A 168 -31.70 3.41 4.06
C GLY A 168 -32.77 3.23 5.15
N LYS A 169 -32.97 4.22 6.03
CA LYS A 169 -34.05 4.21 7.03
C LYS A 169 -35.42 4.66 6.47
N GLY A 170 -35.48 5.11 5.21
CA GLY A 170 -36.70 5.64 4.59
C GLY A 170 -37.41 4.70 3.60
N ARG A 171 -36.91 3.49 3.35
CA ARG A 171 -37.54 2.51 2.44
C ARG A 171 -38.06 1.30 3.20
N GLY A 172 -38.98 1.57 4.13
CA GLY A 172 -40.04 0.63 4.47
C GLY A 172 -41.21 0.82 3.49
N GLN A 173 -41.02 0.52 2.22
CA GLN A 173 -42.15 0.30 1.31
C GLN A 173 -42.13 -1.18 0.94
N LYS A 174 -43.22 -1.85 1.35
CA LYS A 174 -43.50 -3.28 1.16
C LYS A 174 -43.04 -3.73 -0.22
N ALA A 175 -42.03 -4.59 -0.27
CA ALA A 175 -41.81 -5.42 -1.44
C ALA A 175 -42.99 -6.40 -1.50
N GLN A 176 -43.98 -6.11 -2.33
CA GLN A 176 -44.99 -7.09 -2.68
C GLN A 176 -44.29 -8.30 -3.27
N SER A 177 -44.55 -9.47 -2.70
CA SER A 177 -43.92 -10.70 -3.13
C SER A 177 -44.37 -11.04 -4.55
N PHE A 178 -43.48 -11.65 -5.33
CA PHE A 178 -43.76 -12.10 -6.70
C PHE A 178 -44.98 -13.02 -6.83
N ALA A 179 -45.48 -13.60 -5.73
CA ALA A 179 -46.70 -14.40 -5.71
C ALA A 179 -47.99 -13.58 -5.99
N GLU A 180 -48.01 -12.28 -5.67
CA GLU A 180 -49.21 -11.43 -5.90
C GLU A 180 -49.37 -11.02 -7.37
N LYS A 181 -48.32 -11.10 -8.21
CA LYS A 181 -48.38 -10.70 -9.63
C LYS A 181 -48.91 -11.78 -10.56
N ALA A 182 -49.01 -13.03 -10.13
CA ALA A 182 -49.39 -14.16 -11.00
C ALA A 182 -50.90 -14.44 -11.04
N ALA A 183 -51.71 -13.76 -10.22
CA ALA A 183 -53.15 -14.01 -10.12
C ALA A 183 -54.00 -13.16 -11.09
N ASP A 184 -53.45 -12.12 -11.70
CA ASP A 184 -54.21 -11.11 -12.46
C ASP A 184 -54.17 -11.32 -14.00
N GLU A 185 -53.43 -12.31 -14.50
CA GLU A 185 -53.32 -12.59 -15.96
C GLU A 185 -54.29 -13.68 -16.46
N PHE A 186 -55.18 -14.22 -15.62
CA PHE A 186 -56.12 -15.29 -16.01
C PHE A 186 -57.58 -15.08 -15.56
N ALA A 187 -58.03 -13.84 -15.40
CA ALA A 187 -59.46 -13.51 -15.18
C ALA A 187 -60.09 -12.83 -16.40
#